data_AF-A0A923NAU1-F1
#
_entry.id   AF-A0A923NAU1-F1
#
_cell.length_a   1.000
_cell.length_b   1.000
_cell.length_c   1.000
_cell.angle_alpha   90.00
_cell.angle_beta   90.00
_cell.angle_gamma   90.00
#
_symmetry.space_group_name_H-M   'P 1'
#
loop_
_entity.id
_entity.type
_entity.pdbx_description
1 polymer ?
#
loop_
_entity_poly.entity_id
_entity_poly.type
_entity_poly.pdbx_seq_one_letter_code
_entity_poly.pdbx_strand_id
1 'polypeptide(L)'
;MEDNSYLKIKHLATGFYFKIAPNTVIEGSANGRREAPRLNTYSTPNYSGVVIQPGKEVHHANIDKWETVTHLFSKWLLWLKQEEEEPDLWGELETNARIFYFSQAAPDTMFDHEELALLKGQFKKLERQVAALNLPLHAVQELQAAFEEAALKAESFTKKDWKNHFVGLIINVAVTLALNPEQRHAFFALVKSAFSGLLLN
;
A
#
# COMPACT_ATOMS: atom_id res chain seq x y z
N MET A 1 -23.58 -4.71 13.47
CA MET A 1 -24.04 -5.23 12.17
C MET A 1 -23.17 -6.42 11.86
N GLU A 2 -23.70 -7.62 12.07
CA GLU A 2 -22.97 -8.86 11.80
C GLU A 2 -22.99 -9.13 10.29
N ASP A 3 -21.81 -9.16 9.69
CA ASP A 3 -21.61 -9.50 8.29
C ASP A 3 -21.65 -11.02 8.13
N ASN A 4 -22.79 -11.49 7.64
CA ASN A 4 -23.10 -12.90 7.47
C ASN A 4 -22.80 -13.31 6.03
N SER A 5 -21.52 -13.38 5.71
CA SER A 5 -21.02 -13.91 4.44
C SER A 5 -20.96 -15.44 4.50
N TYR A 6 -22.05 -16.12 4.14
CA TYR A 6 -22.06 -17.59 4.03
C TYR A 6 -22.02 -18.07 2.58
N LEU A 7 -21.08 -18.99 2.31
CA LEU A 7 -21.08 -19.84 1.12
C LEU A 7 -22.21 -20.87 1.26
N LYS A 8 -23.32 -20.71 0.51
CA LYS A 8 -24.47 -21.62 0.60
C LYS A 8 -24.25 -22.87 -0.26
N ILE A 9 -23.74 -23.94 0.36
CA ILE A 9 -23.51 -25.24 -0.29
C ILE A 9 -24.79 -26.09 -0.21
N LYS A 10 -25.35 -26.51 -1.36
CA LYS A 10 -26.44 -27.49 -1.41
C LYS A 10 -25.90 -28.90 -1.61
N HIS A 11 -26.26 -29.80 -0.69
CA HIS A 11 -25.92 -31.23 -0.72
C HIS A 11 -26.86 -32.00 -1.66
N LEU A 12 -26.32 -32.71 -2.65
CA LEU A 12 -27.01 -33.75 -3.41
C LEU A 12 -26.16 -35.03 -3.31
N ALA A 13 -26.81 -36.15 -3.03
CA ALA A 13 -26.26 -37.33 -2.36
C ALA A 13 -25.24 -38.20 -3.12
N THR A 14 -24.57 -37.71 -4.16
CA THR A 14 -23.61 -38.52 -4.94
C THR A 14 -22.50 -37.65 -5.55
N GLY A 15 -21.31 -37.67 -4.93
CA GLY A 15 -20.06 -37.12 -5.49
C GLY A 15 -19.96 -35.58 -5.45
N PHE A 16 -18.80 -35.07 -5.02
CA PHE A 16 -18.53 -33.63 -5.01
C PHE A 16 -18.38 -33.11 -6.43
N TYR A 17 -19.40 -32.45 -6.96
CA TYR A 17 -19.29 -31.63 -8.17
C TYR A 17 -19.77 -30.21 -7.86
N PHE A 18 -18.93 -29.22 -8.15
CA PHE A 18 -19.32 -27.82 -8.10
C PHE A 18 -20.10 -27.50 -9.38
N LYS A 19 -21.42 -27.30 -9.28
CA LYS A 19 -22.19 -26.72 -10.38
C LYS A 19 -22.11 -25.21 -10.26
N ILE A 20 -21.10 -24.60 -10.88
CA ILE A 20 -21.10 -23.16 -11.10
C ILE A 20 -22.13 -22.92 -12.22
N ALA A 21 -23.21 -22.19 -11.92
CA ALA A 21 -24.21 -21.89 -12.95
C ALA A 21 -23.54 -21.04 -14.06
N PRO A 22 -24.00 -21.14 -15.32
CA PRO A 22 -23.60 -20.18 -16.34
C PRO A 22 -23.83 -18.76 -15.83
N ASN A 23 -22.86 -17.87 -16.05
CA ASN A 23 -22.95 -16.46 -15.63
C ASN A 23 -22.92 -16.27 -14.10
N THR A 24 -22.24 -17.16 -13.38
CA THR A 24 -21.99 -16.97 -11.94
C THR A 24 -20.72 -16.17 -11.75
N VAL A 25 -20.79 -15.20 -10.84
CA VAL A 25 -19.63 -14.49 -10.30
C VAL A 25 -19.33 -15.07 -8.93
N ILE A 26 -18.11 -15.56 -8.75
CA ILE A 26 -17.55 -15.88 -7.43
C ILE A 26 -16.61 -14.74 -7.07
N GLU A 27 -16.94 -14.04 -5.98
CA GLU A 27 -16.12 -12.96 -5.43
C GLU A 27 -15.52 -13.43 -4.11
N GLY A 28 -14.22 -13.22 -3.94
CA GLY A 28 -13.54 -13.38 -2.66
C GLY A 28 -13.13 -12.00 -2.17
N SER A 29 -13.65 -11.56 -1.02
CA SER A 29 -13.24 -10.30 -0.40
C SER A 29 -12.23 -10.59 0.70
N ALA A 30 -11.02 -10.06 0.55
CA ALA A 30 -10.08 -9.92 1.66
C ALA A 30 -10.34 -8.56 2.31
N ASN A 31 -10.64 -8.57 3.61
CA ASN A 31 -10.96 -7.43 4.48
C ASN A 31 -10.68 -6.03 3.89
N GLY A 32 -11.73 -5.36 3.39
CA GLY A 32 -11.70 -3.92 3.11
C GLY A 32 -10.94 -3.47 1.85
N ARG A 33 -10.39 -4.38 1.04
CA ARG A 33 -9.70 -4.01 -0.22
C ARG A 33 -10.70 -3.73 -1.36
N ARG A 34 -10.38 -2.73 -2.19
CA ARG A 34 -11.27 -2.23 -3.27
C ARG A 34 -11.35 -3.13 -4.50
N GLU A 35 -10.37 -4.01 -4.74
CA GLU A 35 -10.31 -4.87 -5.92
C GLU A 35 -10.23 -6.35 -5.50
N ALA A 36 -11.39 -6.95 -5.25
CA ALA A 36 -11.51 -8.37 -4.93
C ALA A 36 -11.19 -9.26 -6.14
N PRO A 37 -10.43 -10.36 -6.00
CA PRO A 37 -10.23 -11.32 -7.07
C PRO A 37 -11.57 -11.93 -7.52
N ARG A 38 -11.90 -11.78 -8.81
CA ARG A 38 -13.17 -12.30 -9.37
C ARG A 38 -12.95 -13.53 -10.23
N LEU A 39 -13.84 -14.49 -10.10
CA LEU A 39 -13.98 -15.60 -11.03
C LEU A 39 -15.38 -15.55 -11.63
N ASN A 40 -15.44 -15.20 -12.92
CA ASN A 40 -16.67 -15.16 -13.69
C ASN A 40 -16.73 -16.39 -14.59
N THR A 41 -17.83 -17.12 -14.58
CA THR A 41 -18.09 -18.14 -15.59
C THR A 41 -19.09 -17.61 -16.60
N TYR A 42 -18.95 -17.97 -17.87
CA TYR A 42 -19.94 -17.63 -18.89
C TYR A 42 -20.15 -18.82 -19.81
N SER A 43 -21.39 -19.02 -20.24
CA SER A 43 -21.75 -20.07 -21.18
C SER A 43 -22.71 -19.53 -22.22
N THR A 44 -22.34 -19.73 -23.49
CA THR A 44 -23.18 -19.57 -24.67
C THR A 44 -23.49 -20.97 -25.22
N PRO A 45 -24.43 -21.11 -26.18
CA PRO A 45 -24.73 -22.41 -26.80
C PRO A 45 -23.52 -23.10 -27.46
N ASN A 46 -22.49 -22.33 -27.84
CA ASN A 46 -21.33 -22.82 -28.60
C ASN A 46 -20.02 -22.75 -27.81
N TYR A 47 -20.04 -22.22 -26.58
CA TYR A 47 -18.82 -21.87 -25.86
C TYR A 47 -19.06 -21.75 -24.35
N SER A 48 -18.17 -22.33 -23.55
CA SER A 48 -18.08 -22.08 -22.10
C SER A 48 -16.69 -21.57 -21.75
N GLY A 49 -16.61 -20.56 -20.89
CA GLY A 49 -15.34 -19.98 -20.47
C GLY A 49 -15.35 -19.49 -19.02
N VAL A 50 -14.15 -19.32 -18.48
CA VAL A 50 -13.90 -18.62 -17.22
C VAL A 50 -13.13 -17.35 -17.52
N VAL A 51 -13.55 -16.25 -16.90
CA VAL A 51 -12.73 -15.05 -16.75
C VAL A 51 -12.24 -15.01 -15.30
N ILE A 52 -10.93 -14.99 -15.09
CA ILE A 52 -10.38 -14.68 -13.78
C ILE A 52 -9.77 -13.28 -13.83
N GLN A 53 -10.07 -12.48 -12.81
CA GLN A 53 -9.59 -11.12 -12.68
C GLN A 53 -8.86 -10.96 -11.34
N PRO A 54 -7.55 -11.22 -11.27
CA PRO A 54 -6.72 -10.79 -10.15
C PRO A 54 -6.47 -9.28 -10.29
N GLY A 55 -7.26 -8.47 -9.60
CA GLY A 55 -7.21 -7.01 -9.74
C GLY A 55 -7.59 -6.53 -11.14
N LYS A 56 -6.64 -5.90 -11.86
CA LYS A 56 -6.87 -5.30 -13.20
C LYS A 56 -6.58 -6.21 -14.39
N GLU A 57 -5.86 -7.31 -14.18
CA GLU A 57 -5.59 -8.26 -15.25
C GLU A 57 -6.81 -9.13 -15.52
N VAL A 58 -7.04 -9.47 -16.78
CA VAL A 58 -8.18 -10.29 -17.19
C VAL A 58 -7.67 -11.51 -17.94
N HIS A 59 -7.85 -12.69 -17.35
CA HIS A 59 -7.47 -13.95 -17.98
C HIS A 59 -8.71 -14.70 -18.48
N HIS A 60 -8.73 -14.98 -19.78
CA HIS A 60 -9.77 -15.80 -20.41
C HIS A 60 -9.26 -17.22 -20.59
N ALA A 61 -10.09 -18.20 -20.20
CA ALA A 61 -9.82 -19.60 -20.47
C ALA A 61 -11.09 -20.30 -20.97
N ASN A 62 -10.95 -21.04 -22.07
CA ASN A 62 -12.00 -21.90 -22.58
C ASN A 62 -12.12 -23.11 -21.65
N ILE A 63 -13.34 -23.48 -21.29
CA ILE A 63 -13.61 -24.70 -20.52
C ILE A 63 -13.98 -25.80 -21.49
N ASP A 64 -13.00 -26.57 -21.93
CA ASP A 64 -13.20 -27.81 -22.68
C ASP A 64 -13.18 -29.05 -21.77
N LYS A 65 -12.54 -28.94 -20.59
CA LYS A 65 -12.28 -30.03 -19.65
C LYS A 65 -12.44 -29.61 -18.20
N TRP A 66 -12.79 -30.56 -17.33
CA TRP A 66 -12.95 -30.34 -15.89
C TRP A 66 -11.62 -30.00 -15.21
N GLU A 67 -10.53 -30.60 -15.69
CA GLU A 67 -9.17 -30.34 -15.24
C GLU A 67 -8.84 -28.85 -15.36
N THR A 68 -9.25 -28.21 -16.45
CA THR A 68 -9.09 -26.76 -16.69
C THR A 68 -9.81 -25.94 -15.60
N VAL A 69 -11.03 -26.32 -15.21
CA VAL A 69 -11.79 -25.66 -14.13
C VAL A 69 -11.06 -25.79 -12.79
N THR A 70 -10.62 -27.00 -12.43
CA THR A 70 -9.94 -27.24 -11.15
C THR A 70 -8.60 -26.52 -11.06
N HIS A 71 -7.84 -26.43 -12.16
CA HIS A 71 -6.59 -25.69 -12.23
C HIS A 71 -6.83 -24.18 -12.03
N LEU A 72 -7.80 -23.62 -12.74
CA LEU A 72 -8.19 -22.21 -12.66
C LEU A 72 -8.70 -21.83 -11.27
N PHE A 73 -9.51 -22.68 -10.66
CA PHE A 73 -10.01 -22.48 -9.30
C PHE A 73 -8.87 -22.53 -8.26
N SER A 74 -7.94 -23.48 -8.41
CA SER A 74 -6.75 -23.57 -7.54
C SER A 74 -5.87 -22.33 -7.68
N LYS A 75 -5.70 -21.82 -8.91
CA LYS A 75 -4.96 -20.59 -9.18
C LYS A 75 -5.63 -19.37 -8.55
N TRP A 76 -6.96 -19.26 -8.65
CA TRP A 76 -7.74 -18.21 -8.00
C TRP A 76 -7.62 -18.26 -6.47
N LEU A 77 -7.68 -19.46 -5.85
CA LEU A 77 -7.44 -19.62 -4.42
C LEU A 77 -6.03 -19.21 -4.00
N LEU A 78 -5.01 -19.51 -4.82
CA LEU A 78 -3.65 -19.08 -4.55
C LEU A 78 -3.53 -17.55 -4.56
N TRP A 79 -4.17 -16.88 -5.52
CA TRP A 79 -4.21 -15.41 -5.57
C TRP A 79 -4.95 -14.81 -4.39
N LEU A 80 -6.10 -15.38 -4.01
CA LEU A 80 -6.85 -14.94 -2.84
C LEU A 80 -5.98 -15.03 -1.57
N LYS A 81 -5.25 -16.13 -1.43
CA LYS A 81 -4.31 -16.32 -0.32
C LYS A 81 -3.17 -15.29 -0.36
N GLN A 82 -2.59 -15.02 -1.53
CA GLN A 82 -1.54 -14.00 -1.67
C GLN A 82 -2.06 -12.61 -1.30
N GLU A 83 -3.25 -12.24 -1.75
CA GLU A 83 -3.91 -10.97 -1.43
C GLU A 83 -4.18 -10.82 0.08
N GLU A 84 -4.56 -11.92 0.76
CA GLU A 84 -4.75 -11.95 2.20
C GLU A 84 -3.43 -11.83 2.98
N GLU A 85 -2.36 -12.45 2.47
CA GLU A 85 -1.03 -12.42 3.08
C GLU A 85 -0.27 -11.12 2.79
N GLU A 86 -0.69 -10.33 1.79
CA GLU A 86 -0.08 -9.04 1.51
C GLU A 86 -0.28 -8.07 2.69
N PRO A 87 0.78 -7.39 3.16
CA PRO A 87 0.66 -6.37 4.20
C PRO A 87 -0.30 -5.24 3.77
N ASP A 88 -1.17 -4.78 4.67
CA ASP A 88 -1.99 -3.59 4.45
C ASP A 88 -1.12 -2.32 4.54
N LEU A 89 -0.43 -2.03 3.42
CA LEU A 89 0.43 -0.86 3.30
C LEU A 89 -0.34 0.45 3.48
N TRP A 90 -1.64 0.50 3.16
CA TRP A 90 -2.45 1.71 3.26
C TRP A 90 -2.92 1.98 4.69
N GLY A 91 -3.38 0.96 5.41
CA GLY A 91 -3.71 1.09 6.84
C GLY A 91 -2.47 1.41 7.68
N GLU A 92 -1.32 0.81 7.35
CA GLU A 92 -0.04 1.17 7.97
C GLU A 92 0.39 2.60 7.61
N LEU A 93 0.22 3.01 6.35
CA LEU A 93 0.53 4.37 5.94
C LEU A 93 -0.38 5.38 6.62
N GLU A 94 -1.68 5.12 6.79
CA GLU A 94 -2.56 6.05 7.52
C GLU A 94 -2.12 6.18 8.99
N THR A 95 -1.78 5.06 9.62
CA THR A 95 -1.31 5.04 11.01
C THR A 95 0.02 5.77 11.17
N ASN A 96 0.95 5.55 10.24
CA ASN A 96 2.25 6.19 10.26
C ASN A 96 2.19 7.65 9.80
N ALA A 97 1.39 7.99 8.80
CA ALA A 97 1.22 9.34 8.31
C ALA A 97 0.57 10.25 9.36
N ARG A 98 -0.17 9.68 10.33
CA ARG A 98 -0.67 10.42 11.50
C ARG A 98 0.43 11.11 12.30
N ILE A 99 1.68 10.66 12.22
CA ILE A 99 2.80 11.37 12.86
C ILE A 99 3.02 12.77 12.26
N PHE A 100 2.58 12.99 11.02
CA PHE A 100 2.63 14.27 10.30
C PHE A 100 1.33 15.08 10.44
N TYR A 101 0.37 14.64 11.25
CA TYR A 101 -0.66 15.55 11.76
C TYR A 101 0.00 16.50 12.76
N PHE A 102 0.67 17.50 12.22
CA PHE A 102 1.21 18.63 12.96
C PHE A 102 0.04 19.37 13.60
N SER A 103 0.12 19.64 14.90
CA SER A 103 -0.97 20.22 15.68
C SER A 103 -1.36 21.63 15.27
N GLN A 104 -0.54 22.28 14.43
CA GLN A 104 -0.81 23.61 13.89
C GLN A 104 -0.66 23.64 12.36
N ALA A 105 -1.51 24.44 11.71
CA ALA A 105 -1.34 24.78 10.31
C ALA A 105 -0.04 25.56 10.17
N ALA A 106 0.85 25.12 9.26
CA ALA A 106 2.09 25.85 9.04
C ALA A 106 1.74 27.20 8.39
N PRO A 107 2.36 28.30 8.85
CA PRO A 107 2.09 29.62 8.31
C PRO A 107 2.48 29.68 6.83
N ASP A 108 1.77 30.49 6.06
CA ASP A 108 2.05 30.70 4.64
C ASP A 108 3.11 31.80 4.44
N THR A 109 4.24 31.64 5.13
CA THR A 109 5.37 32.56 5.13
C THR A 109 6.64 31.82 4.74
N MET A 110 7.63 32.53 4.21
CA MET A 110 8.96 31.96 3.95
C MET A 110 9.69 31.60 5.25
N PHE A 111 10.66 30.71 5.16
CA PHE A 111 11.64 30.48 6.22
C PHE A 111 12.59 31.67 6.33
N ASP A 112 12.91 32.07 7.56
CA ASP A 112 14.01 32.99 7.81
C ASP A 112 15.37 32.26 7.85
N HIS A 113 16.45 33.03 8.03
CA HIS A 113 17.81 32.49 8.00
C HIS A 113 18.11 31.55 9.17
N GLU A 114 17.58 31.83 10.36
CA GLU A 114 17.77 30.99 11.55
C GLU A 114 17.00 29.68 11.41
N GLU A 115 15.79 29.75 10.88
CA GLU A 115 14.95 28.58 10.60
C GLU A 115 15.55 27.68 9.53
N LEU A 116 16.10 28.25 8.45
CA LEU A 116 16.82 27.47 7.43
C LEU A 116 18.06 26.78 8.01
N ALA A 117 18.80 27.46 8.88
CA ALA A 117 19.97 26.87 9.54
C ALA A 117 19.57 25.71 10.48
N LEU A 118 18.50 25.88 11.25
CA LEU A 118 17.92 24.83 12.09
C LEU A 118 17.47 23.62 11.26
N LEU A 119 16.77 23.86 10.15
CA LEU A 119 16.27 22.84 9.24
C LEU A 119 17.41 22.00 8.64
N LYS A 120 18.45 22.67 8.11
CA LYS A 120 19.67 22.01 7.62
C LYS A 120 20.37 21.20 8.74
N GLY A 121 20.37 21.71 9.96
CA GLY A 121 20.88 21.00 11.14
C GLY A 121 20.11 19.72 11.45
N GLN A 122 18.78 19.75 11.36
CA GLN A 122 17.95 18.56 11.57
C GLN A 122 18.16 17.51 10.49
N PHE A 123 18.27 17.90 9.22
CA PHE A 123 18.58 16.95 8.14
C PHE A 123 19.90 16.22 8.37
N LYS A 124 20.98 16.93 8.72
CA LYS A 124 22.27 16.31 9.07
C LYS A 124 22.20 15.37 10.27
N LYS A 125 21.28 15.61 11.20
CA LYS A 125 21.07 14.72 12.35
C LYS A 125 20.33 13.46 11.90
N LEU A 126 19.32 13.63 11.06
CA LEU A 126 18.48 12.57 10.57
C LEU A 126 19.25 11.62 9.62
N GLU A 127 20.12 12.15 8.75
CA GLU A 127 21.06 11.36 7.94
C GLU A 127 21.94 10.44 8.80
N ARG A 128 22.48 10.96 9.92
CA ARG A 128 23.29 10.18 10.86
C ARG A 128 22.48 9.09 11.56
N GLN A 129 21.21 9.35 11.86
CA GLN A 129 20.32 8.37 12.50
C GLN A 129 19.84 7.30 11.51
N VAL A 130 19.61 7.67 10.24
CA VAL A 130 19.26 6.73 9.17
C VAL A 130 20.40 5.75 8.91
N ALA A 131 21.65 6.21 8.97
CA ALA A 131 22.82 5.32 8.86
C ALA A 131 22.86 4.22 9.94
N ALA A 132 22.17 4.41 11.07
CA ALA A 132 22.07 3.42 12.16
C ALA A 132 20.94 2.40 11.98
N LEU A 133 20.06 2.55 10.99
CA LEU A 133 18.88 1.69 10.78
C LEU A 133 19.19 0.36 10.05
N ASN A 134 20.46 0.02 9.80
CA ASN A 134 20.87 -1.16 9.03
C ASN A 134 20.10 -1.33 7.70
N LEU A 135 19.83 -0.21 7.02
CA LEU A 135 19.16 -0.22 5.72
C LEU A 135 20.13 -0.62 4.60
N PRO A 136 19.63 -1.21 3.51
CA PRO A 136 20.43 -1.41 2.30
C PRO A 136 21.04 -0.09 1.80
N LEU A 137 22.24 -0.15 1.20
CA LEU A 137 22.95 1.05 0.73
C LEU A 137 22.11 1.92 -0.22
N HIS A 138 21.38 1.30 -1.16
CA HIS A 138 20.50 2.03 -2.07
C HIS A 138 19.39 2.79 -1.32
N ALA A 139 18.84 2.20 -0.25
CA ALA A 139 17.81 2.83 0.56
C ALA A 139 18.33 4.05 1.32
N VAL A 140 19.57 3.97 1.81
CA VAL A 140 20.25 5.10 2.45
C VAL A 140 20.49 6.23 1.45
N GLN A 141 20.90 5.92 0.22
CA GLN A 141 21.14 6.91 -0.83
C GLN A 141 19.86 7.63 -1.26
N GLU A 142 18.77 6.89 -1.47
CA GLU A 142 17.45 7.47 -1.79
C GLU A 142 16.96 8.41 -0.67
N LEU A 143 17.13 8.01 0.59
CA LEU A 143 16.78 8.86 1.74
C LEU A 143 17.62 10.14 1.80
N GLN A 144 18.93 10.03 1.57
CA GLN A 144 19.83 11.19 1.54
C GLN A 144 19.44 12.17 0.43
N ALA A 145 19.22 11.67 -0.79
CA ALA A 145 18.78 12.49 -1.91
C ALA A 145 17.46 13.21 -1.61
N ALA A 146 16.52 12.51 -0.98
CA ALA A 146 15.23 13.07 -0.60
C ALA A 146 15.38 14.19 0.46
N PHE A 147 16.28 14.03 1.43
CA PHE A 147 16.57 15.07 2.43
C PHE A 147 17.27 16.28 1.83
N GLU A 148 18.23 16.07 0.93
CA GLU A 148 18.89 17.17 0.20
C GLU A 148 17.89 17.97 -0.64
N GLU A 149 17.00 17.28 -1.38
CA GLU A 149 15.93 17.93 -2.13
C GLU A 149 15.04 18.77 -1.20
N ALA A 150 14.57 18.18 -0.09
CA ALA A 150 13.72 18.88 0.86
C ALA A 150 14.45 20.10 1.46
N ALA A 151 15.74 20.00 1.77
CA ALA A 151 16.53 21.11 2.29
C ALA A 151 16.69 22.25 1.26
N LEU A 152 16.87 21.92 -0.02
CA LEU A 152 16.97 22.91 -1.10
C LEU A 152 15.64 23.62 -1.34
N LYS A 153 14.52 22.90 -1.31
CA LYS A 153 13.19 23.48 -1.53
C LYS A 153 12.79 24.48 -0.46
N ALA A 154 13.29 24.33 0.77
CA ALA A 154 13.00 25.25 1.87
C ALA A 154 13.40 26.71 1.56
N GLU A 155 14.37 26.93 0.67
CA GLU A 155 14.82 28.28 0.30
C GLU A 155 13.84 29.02 -0.63
N SER A 156 12.91 28.30 -1.25
CA SER A 156 11.99 28.85 -2.27
C SER A 156 10.50 28.61 -1.96
N PHE A 157 10.19 27.74 -1.00
CA PHE A 157 8.82 27.40 -0.62
C PHE A 157 8.40 28.14 0.65
N THR A 158 7.11 28.46 0.76
CA THR A 158 6.53 28.83 2.05
C THR A 158 6.60 27.63 3.00
N LYS A 159 6.60 27.87 4.30
CA LYS A 159 6.62 26.80 5.32
C LYS A 159 5.49 25.78 5.10
N LYS A 160 4.32 26.26 4.68
CA LYS A 160 3.17 25.43 4.31
C LYS A 160 3.44 24.54 3.10
N ASP A 161 3.91 25.12 2.00
CA ASP A 161 4.17 24.37 0.77
C ASP A 161 5.32 23.37 0.96
N TRP A 162 6.37 23.81 1.65
CA TRP A 162 7.49 22.97 2.05
C TRP A 162 7.04 21.78 2.88
N LYS A 163 6.18 22.01 3.88
CA LYS A 163 5.64 20.93 4.72
C LYS A 163 4.89 19.90 3.89
N ASN A 164 4.02 20.34 2.98
CA ASN A 164 3.24 19.43 2.13
C ASN A 164 4.16 18.62 1.20
N HIS A 165 5.15 19.29 0.61
CA HIS A 165 6.15 18.63 -0.23
C HIS A 165 6.98 17.61 0.55
N PHE A 166 7.48 17.98 1.73
CA PHE A 166 8.26 17.11 2.60
C PHE A 166 7.48 15.87 3.02
N VAL A 167 6.23 16.02 3.45
CA VAL A 167 5.36 14.88 3.79
C VAL A 167 5.18 13.94 2.60
N GLY A 168 4.89 14.49 1.41
CA GLY A 168 4.75 13.69 0.19
C GLY A 168 6.03 12.92 -0.16
N LEU A 169 7.18 13.57 -0.04
CA LEU A 169 8.49 13.00 -0.32
C LEU A 169 8.84 11.87 0.68
N ILE A 170 8.59 12.05 1.97
CA ILE A 170 8.82 11.01 2.98
C ILE A 170 7.90 9.79 2.79
N ILE A 171 6.63 10.02 2.45
CA ILE A 171 5.69 8.96 2.12
C ILE A 171 6.17 8.20 0.88
N ASN A 172 6.56 8.91 -0.18
CA ASN A 172 7.06 8.31 -1.41
C ASN A 172 8.28 7.42 -1.16
N VAL A 173 9.24 7.89 -0.37
CA VAL A 173 10.43 7.11 -0.03
C VAL A 173 10.06 5.87 0.80
N ALA A 174 9.19 6.00 1.80
CA ALA A 174 8.76 4.86 2.61
C ALA A 174 8.07 3.77 1.78
N VAL A 175 7.27 4.15 0.77
CA VAL A 175 6.61 3.23 -0.15
C VAL A 175 7.60 2.61 -1.14
N THR A 176 8.46 3.44 -1.75
CA THR A 176 9.40 3.01 -2.80
C THR A 176 10.45 2.03 -2.28
N LEU A 177 10.92 2.25 -1.04
CA LEU A 177 11.93 1.41 -0.44
C LEU A 177 11.42 0.04 0.04
N ALA A 178 10.11 -0.22 -0.08
CA ALA A 178 9.48 -1.47 0.37
C ALA A 178 9.91 -1.89 1.79
N LEU A 179 10.15 -0.90 2.66
CA LEU A 179 10.60 -1.14 4.04
C LEU A 179 9.62 -2.08 4.75
N ASN A 180 10.10 -3.02 5.54
CA ASN A 180 9.20 -3.86 6.34
C ASN A 180 8.49 -3.02 7.44
N PRO A 181 7.43 -3.55 8.09
CA PRO A 181 6.68 -2.79 9.09
C PRO A 181 7.55 -2.18 10.22
N GLU A 182 8.53 -2.94 10.73
CA GLU A 182 9.43 -2.47 11.79
C GLU A 182 10.34 -1.32 11.31
N GLN A 183 10.92 -1.46 10.12
CA GLN A 183 11.75 -0.43 9.49
C GLN A 183 10.94 0.83 9.18
N ARG A 184 9.70 0.68 8.70
CA ARG A 184 8.78 1.81 8.48
C ARG A 184 8.53 2.56 9.78
N HIS A 185 8.14 1.86 10.85
CA HIS A 185 7.89 2.47 12.15
C HIS A 185 9.14 3.19 12.70
N ALA A 186 10.31 2.56 12.64
CA ALA A 186 11.56 3.16 13.09
C ALA A 186 11.91 4.42 12.28
N PHE A 187 11.76 4.36 10.96
CA PHE A 187 11.99 5.49 10.06
C PHE A 187 11.05 6.67 10.37
N PHE A 188 9.75 6.41 10.42
CA PHE A 188 8.75 7.43 10.70
C PHE A 188 8.94 8.06 12.10
N ALA A 189 9.31 7.26 13.11
CA ALA A 189 9.64 7.76 14.45
C ALA A 189 10.85 8.71 14.44
N LEU A 190 11.88 8.41 13.66
CA LEU A 190 13.05 9.28 13.49
C LEU A 190 12.69 10.59 12.81
N VAL A 191 11.91 10.53 11.72
CA VAL A 191 11.42 11.74 11.03
C VAL A 191 10.62 12.62 11.99
N LYS A 192 9.69 12.02 12.74
CA LYS A 192 8.90 12.75 13.75
C LYS A 192 9.81 13.40 14.79
N SER A 193 10.79 12.68 15.33
CA SER A 193 11.70 13.20 16.35
C SER A 193 12.60 14.34 15.87
N ALA A 194 13.00 14.35 14.60
CA ALA A 194 13.84 15.42 14.06
C ALA A 194 13.05 16.71 13.84
N PHE A 195 11.78 16.61 13.44
CA PHE A 195 11.00 17.76 13.02
C PHE A 195 9.90 18.20 13.99
N SER A 196 9.70 17.49 15.12
CA SER A 196 8.73 17.89 16.14
C SER A 196 8.95 19.33 16.65
N GLY A 197 10.21 19.77 16.81
CA GLY A 197 10.50 21.13 17.29
C GLY A 197 10.34 22.25 16.25
N LEU A 198 10.38 21.91 14.95
CA LEU A 198 10.32 22.87 13.84
C LEU A 198 8.89 23.03 13.28
N LEU A 199 8.01 22.06 13.56
CA LEU A 199 6.68 21.95 12.96
C LEU A 199 5.53 21.96 13.98
N LEU A 200 5.81 22.12 15.28
CA LEU A 200 4.81 22.21 16.35
C LEU A 200 4.60 23.62 16.94
N ASN A 201 5.36 24.62 16.48
CA ASN A 201 5.12 26.02 16.83
C ASN A 201 4.27 26.73 15.79
#